data_AF-A0A8X6LZJ5-F1
#
_entry.id   AF-A0A8X6LZJ5-F1
#
_cell.length_a   1.000
_cell.length_b   1.000
_cell.length_c   1.000
_cell.angle_alpha   90.00
_cell.angle_beta   90.00
_cell.angle_gamma   90.00
#
_symmetry.space_group_name_H-M   'P 1'
#
loop_
_entity.id
_entity.type
_entity.pdbx_description
1 polymer ?
#
loop_
_entity_poly.entity_id
_entity_poly.type
_entity_poly.pdbx_seq_one_letter_code
_entity_poly.pdbx_strand_id
1 'polypeptide(L)'
;MENIWWRINVLTLALFTSAILSDTGVHSQYVSYNEIVQMGAQCDPLDNCRQRRQRDQLSTYNCNCDETCVQFDTCCIDSPYRSVVPVTPTTDMKCRKTYKYGNPVVYMIDTCKNRNLPKEALCESGDPEQMNDPFLLIPVTSLKTGKTYKNHFCAVCNEGTDAQQLVPWNIQLTGRSETLKGYNLPDLTYDKEWYSWRIVGEENGLVGVNIKIPDTLQQIVKTCVLNLISNCANNWTDAPVRNKCAAFMAKVAFRKGMEDDWYRNPYCAICNYREIASRQCQAYDESGFAFVDQTLFVKLFVLTDRSTKCGPKMAYDTFAKKCRCNSRDSIMKDRVCVRRS
;
A
#
# COMPACT_ATOMS: atom_id res chain seq x y z
N MET A 1 -40.83 30.28 89.49
CA MET A 1 -41.68 29.77 88.41
C MET A 1 -40.82 29.61 87.17
N GLU A 2 -40.60 28.35 86.81
CA GLU A 2 -40.25 27.80 85.49
C GLU A 2 -39.05 28.37 84.69
N ASN A 3 -37.99 27.54 84.67
CA ASN A 3 -37.19 27.08 83.52
C ASN A 3 -37.07 27.97 82.28
N ILE A 4 -35.84 28.20 81.81
CA ILE A 4 -35.41 27.85 80.44
C ILE A 4 -33.87 27.77 80.37
N TRP A 5 -33.44 26.73 79.68
CA TRP A 5 -32.10 26.20 79.50
C TRP A 5 -31.28 26.92 78.40
N TRP A 6 -29.96 26.93 78.62
CA TRP A 6 -28.81 26.81 77.69
C TRP A 6 -28.99 26.94 76.17
N ARG A 7 -28.09 27.68 75.51
CA ARG A 7 -26.97 27.13 74.70
C ARG A 7 -26.09 28.21 74.05
N ILE A 8 -24.79 28.05 74.24
CA ILE A 8 -23.69 28.73 73.55
C ILE A 8 -23.62 28.19 72.11
N ASN A 9 -23.72 29.07 71.11
CA ASN A 9 -23.44 28.73 69.71
C ASN A 9 -21.95 28.98 69.42
N VAL A 10 -21.21 27.88 69.26
CA VAL A 10 -19.87 27.87 68.67
C VAL A 10 -20.04 27.95 67.16
N LEU A 11 -19.57 29.05 66.56
CA LEU A 11 -19.48 29.19 65.11
C LEU A 11 -18.31 28.33 64.59
N THR A 12 -18.64 27.15 64.07
CA THR A 12 -17.73 26.33 63.26
C THR A 12 -17.75 26.85 61.82
N LEU A 13 -16.64 27.47 61.40
CA LEU A 13 -16.40 27.88 60.02
C LEU A 13 -16.04 26.63 59.19
N ALA A 14 -17.02 26.04 58.50
CA ALA A 14 -16.75 24.97 57.53
C ALA A 14 -16.27 25.60 56.21
N LEU A 15 -14.95 25.59 56.01
CA LEU A 15 -14.33 25.84 54.71
C LEU A 15 -14.70 24.69 53.77
N PHE A 16 -15.69 24.90 52.90
CA PHE A 16 -15.90 24.07 51.72
C PHE A 16 -14.78 24.39 50.72
N THR A 17 -13.67 23.66 50.81
CA THR A 17 -12.78 23.51 49.66
C THR A 17 -13.46 22.60 48.66
N SER A 18 -14.15 23.19 47.69
CA SER A 18 -14.54 22.54 46.45
C SER A 18 -13.26 22.10 45.75
N ALA A 19 -12.84 20.86 45.97
CA ALA A 19 -11.88 20.22 45.09
C ALA A 19 -12.55 20.14 43.71
N ILE A 20 -12.19 21.05 42.82
CA ILE A 20 -12.38 20.88 41.39
C ILE A 20 -11.50 19.68 41.05
N LEU A 21 -12.09 18.49 41.08
CA LEU A 21 -11.59 17.35 40.33
C LEU A 21 -11.61 17.82 38.88
N SER A 22 -10.46 18.27 38.41
CA SER A 22 -10.13 18.28 37.01
C SER A 22 -10.30 16.84 36.54
N ASP A 23 -11.49 16.57 36.01
CA ASP A 23 -11.76 15.46 35.13
C ASP A 23 -10.83 15.66 33.92
N THR A 24 -9.56 15.25 34.10
CA THR A 24 -8.70 14.81 33.02
C THR A 24 -9.24 13.46 32.56
N GLY A 25 -10.51 13.47 32.19
CA GLY A 25 -11.16 12.41 31.48
C GLY A 25 -10.34 12.26 30.22
N VAL A 26 -9.46 11.25 30.23
CA VAL A 26 -8.98 10.59 29.03
C VAL A 26 -10.25 10.08 28.38
N HIS A 27 -10.92 10.97 27.65
CA HIS A 27 -12.22 10.74 27.07
C HIS A 27 -11.99 9.60 26.08
N SER A 28 -12.56 8.46 26.47
CA SER A 28 -12.39 7.14 25.87
C SER A 28 -12.12 7.24 24.36
N GLN A 29 -10.88 6.88 23.95
CA GLN A 29 -10.50 6.68 22.55
C GLN A 29 -11.24 5.51 21.89
N TYR A 30 -12.20 4.89 22.59
CA TYR A 30 -13.01 3.83 22.03
C TYR A 30 -14.07 4.42 21.10
N VAL A 31 -13.81 4.27 19.80
CA VAL A 31 -14.84 4.38 18.77
C VAL A 31 -15.54 3.03 18.68
N SER A 32 -16.86 3.04 18.72
CA SER A 32 -17.68 1.85 18.45
C SER A 32 -18.23 1.87 17.02
N TYR A 33 -18.48 0.69 16.43
CA TYR A 33 -19.13 0.61 15.11
C TYR A 33 -20.54 1.25 15.12
N ASN A 34 -21.21 1.25 16.27
CA ASN A 34 -22.53 1.87 16.42
C ASN A 34 -22.50 3.38 16.17
N GLU A 35 -21.40 4.06 16.50
CA GLU A 35 -21.26 5.50 16.19
C GLU A 35 -21.23 5.75 14.68
N ILE A 36 -20.58 4.88 13.91
CA ILE A 36 -20.56 4.94 12.44
C ILE A 36 -21.97 4.77 11.87
N VAL A 37 -22.75 3.85 12.46
CA VAL A 37 -24.16 3.63 12.08
C VAL A 37 -25.03 4.84 12.41
N GLN A 38 -24.84 5.46 13.58
CA GLN A 38 -25.62 6.62 14.01
C GLN A 38 -25.39 7.86 13.16
N MET A 39 -24.17 8.07 12.66
CA MET A 39 -23.90 9.13 11.67
C MET A 39 -24.33 8.75 10.25
N GLY A 40 -24.94 7.57 10.08
CA GLY A 40 -25.35 7.04 8.80
C GLY A 40 -24.19 6.84 7.85
N ALA A 41 -22.96 6.58 8.34
CA ALA A 41 -21.71 6.48 7.57
C ALA A 41 -21.27 5.04 7.24
N GLN A 42 -22.03 4.03 7.65
CA GLN A 42 -21.68 2.64 7.51
C GLN A 42 -21.57 2.21 6.04
N CYS A 43 -20.69 1.25 5.80
CA CYS A 43 -20.44 0.59 4.52
C CYS A 43 -20.49 -0.94 4.67
N ASP A 44 -21.38 -1.45 5.52
CA ASP A 44 -21.56 -2.88 5.75
C ASP A 44 -21.81 -3.63 4.43
N PRO A 45 -21.15 -4.78 4.19
CA PRO A 45 -20.21 -5.50 5.08
C PRO A 45 -18.73 -5.16 4.85
N LEU A 46 -18.42 -4.07 4.14
CA LEU A 46 -17.08 -3.77 3.65
C LEU A 46 -16.14 -3.18 4.71
N ASP A 47 -16.71 -2.57 5.76
CA ASP A 47 -16.00 -1.78 6.76
C ASP A 47 -15.93 -2.43 8.16
N ASN A 48 -16.21 -3.73 8.25
CA ASN A 48 -16.22 -4.47 9.51
C ASN A 48 -15.82 -5.95 9.38
N CYS A 49 -15.47 -6.58 10.49
CA CYS A 49 -14.95 -7.95 10.57
C CYS A 49 -15.98 -9.01 10.93
N ARG A 50 -17.27 -8.69 10.85
CA ARG A 50 -18.36 -9.63 11.23
C ARG A 50 -18.49 -10.79 10.24
N GLN A 51 -18.13 -10.56 8.98
CA GLN A 51 -18.18 -11.58 7.94
C GLN A 51 -16.81 -12.19 7.70
N ARG A 52 -16.78 -13.52 7.50
CA ARG A 52 -15.56 -14.23 7.11
C ARG A 52 -15.20 -13.85 5.67
N ARG A 53 -13.98 -13.37 5.49
CA ARG A 53 -13.46 -12.95 4.17
C ARG A 53 -12.53 -14.02 3.62
N GLN A 54 -12.63 -14.32 2.33
CA GLN A 54 -11.69 -15.21 1.65
C GLN A 54 -10.36 -14.51 1.34
N ARG A 55 -10.42 -13.21 1.03
CA ARG A 55 -9.27 -12.35 0.71
C ARG A 55 -9.44 -11.02 1.41
N ASP A 56 -8.66 -10.82 2.46
CA ASP A 56 -8.72 -9.60 3.24
C ASP A 56 -7.82 -8.52 2.59
N GLN A 57 -8.37 -7.81 1.62
CA GLN A 57 -7.65 -6.80 0.83
C GLN A 57 -8.41 -5.48 0.75
N LEU A 58 -7.67 -4.37 0.79
CA LEU A 58 -8.22 -3.03 0.59
C LEU A 58 -8.73 -2.76 -0.83
N SER A 59 -8.43 -3.60 -1.82
CA SER A 59 -9.04 -3.49 -3.15
C SER A 59 -10.53 -3.87 -3.13
N THR A 60 -10.91 -4.82 -2.27
CA THR A 60 -12.28 -5.36 -2.18
C THR A 60 -13.06 -4.80 -0.98
N TYR A 61 -12.36 -4.57 0.12
CA TYR A 61 -12.93 -4.11 1.39
C TYR A 61 -12.44 -2.73 1.77
N ASN A 62 -13.06 -2.14 2.78
CA ASN A 62 -12.75 -0.80 3.25
C ASN A 62 -11.75 -0.77 4.40
N CYS A 63 -11.33 -1.94 4.88
CA CYS A 63 -10.37 -2.14 5.95
C CYS A 63 -9.96 -3.61 5.99
N ASN A 64 -8.99 -3.96 6.85
CA ASN A 64 -8.48 -5.32 7.05
C ASN A 64 -8.85 -5.89 8.44
N CYS A 65 -9.06 -7.19 8.47
CA CYS A 65 -9.42 -8.00 9.64
C CYS A 65 -8.38 -9.04 10.03
N ASP A 66 -7.35 -9.28 9.21
CA ASP A 66 -6.27 -10.20 9.53
C ASP A 66 -5.23 -9.59 10.50
N GLU A 67 -4.36 -10.44 11.05
CA GLU A 67 -3.32 -10.02 12.01
C GLU A 67 -2.31 -9.02 11.44
N THR A 68 -2.17 -8.99 10.11
CA THR A 68 -1.22 -8.10 9.44
C THR A 68 -1.75 -6.68 9.34
N CYS A 69 -3.05 -6.44 9.58
CA CYS A 69 -3.65 -5.11 9.48
C CYS A 69 -2.94 -4.06 10.35
N VAL A 70 -2.35 -4.48 11.48
CA VAL A 70 -1.61 -3.60 12.39
C VAL A 70 -0.33 -3.09 11.74
N GLN A 71 0.37 -3.96 11.01
CA GLN A 71 1.63 -3.63 10.33
C GLN A 71 1.42 -2.59 9.22
N PHE A 72 0.26 -2.61 8.57
CA PHE A 72 -0.08 -1.70 7.46
C PHE A 72 -0.98 -0.54 7.88
N ASP A 73 -1.39 -0.50 9.15
CA ASP A 73 -2.31 0.49 9.71
C ASP A 73 -3.67 0.53 8.97
N THR A 74 -4.18 -0.67 8.65
CA THR A 74 -5.39 -0.88 7.85
C THR A 74 -6.52 -1.58 8.61
N CYS A 75 -6.38 -1.77 9.92
CA CYS A 75 -7.37 -2.52 10.72
C CYS A 75 -8.76 -1.87 10.71
N CYS A 76 -9.79 -2.69 10.53
CA CYS A 76 -11.18 -2.31 10.78
C CYS A 76 -11.37 -1.94 12.25
N ILE A 77 -12.41 -1.14 12.54
CA ILE A 77 -12.76 -0.69 13.89
C ILE A 77 -13.00 -1.85 14.88
N ASP A 78 -13.59 -2.94 14.40
CA ASP A 78 -13.94 -4.15 15.15
C ASP A 78 -12.96 -5.31 14.92
N SER A 79 -11.80 -5.06 14.31
CA SER A 79 -10.75 -6.06 14.19
C SER A 79 -10.20 -6.41 15.57
N PRO A 80 -10.07 -7.70 15.93
CA PRO A 80 -9.48 -8.12 17.20
C PRO A 80 -7.98 -7.80 17.28
N TYR A 81 -7.34 -7.54 16.14
CA TYR A 81 -5.92 -7.19 16.06
C TYR A 81 -5.69 -5.68 16.19
N ARG A 82 -6.74 -4.85 16.14
CA ARG A 82 -6.58 -3.39 16.21
C ARG A 82 -5.88 -3.00 17.51
N SER A 83 -4.69 -2.42 17.40
CA SER A 83 -4.00 -1.82 18.53
C SER A 83 -4.73 -0.56 18.97
N VAL A 84 -5.03 -0.44 20.27
CA VAL A 84 -5.55 0.80 20.86
C VAL A 84 -4.43 1.84 21.01
N VAL A 85 -3.17 1.41 20.97
CA VAL A 85 -2.00 2.28 21.00
C VAL A 85 -1.56 2.58 19.57
N PRO A 86 -1.29 3.86 19.22
CA PRO A 86 -0.71 4.23 17.92
C PRO A 86 0.59 3.45 17.72
N VAL A 87 0.58 2.50 16.79
CA VAL A 87 1.81 1.83 16.39
C VAL A 87 2.51 2.78 15.44
N THR A 88 3.67 3.31 15.86
CA THR A 88 4.55 4.04 14.94
C THR A 88 4.80 3.10 13.76
N PRO A 89 4.47 3.47 12.50
CA PRO A 89 4.66 2.59 11.37
C PRO A 89 6.15 2.22 11.29
N THR A 90 6.49 1.01 11.71
CA THR A 90 7.87 0.52 11.78
C THR A 90 8.41 0.15 10.40
N THR A 91 7.70 0.50 9.33
CA THR A 91 7.90 -0.08 8.01
C THR A 91 8.38 0.99 7.03
N ASP A 92 9.52 0.70 6.38
CA ASP A 92 10.00 1.44 5.20
C ASP A 92 9.10 1.24 3.96
N MET A 93 7.89 0.74 4.17
CA MET A 93 6.93 0.40 3.13
C MET A 93 6.10 1.63 2.78
N LYS A 94 6.00 1.91 1.49
CA LYS A 94 5.19 3.02 0.98
C LYS A 94 4.11 2.47 0.06
N CYS A 95 2.95 3.11 0.11
CA CYS A 95 1.89 2.84 -0.85
C CYS A 95 2.28 3.44 -2.20
N ARG A 96 2.45 2.60 -3.23
CA ARG A 96 2.92 3.02 -4.55
C ARG A 96 2.19 2.25 -5.65
N LYS A 97 2.05 2.89 -6.82
CA LYS A 97 1.75 2.17 -8.07
C LYS A 97 2.96 1.32 -8.43
N THR A 98 2.74 0.11 -8.93
CA THR A 98 3.84 -0.71 -9.45
C THR A 98 4.39 -0.15 -10.76
N TYR A 99 3.57 0.57 -11.53
CA TYR A 99 3.99 1.28 -12.74
C TYR A 99 2.96 2.39 -13.12
N LYS A 100 2.65 2.55 -14.42
CA LYS A 100 1.72 3.53 -14.99
C LYS A 100 0.23 3.20 -14.67
N TYR A 101 -0.69 3.95 -15.26
CA TYR A 101 -2.14 3.79 -15.08
C TYR A 101 -2.61 2.32 -15.23
N GLY A 102 -3.64 1.93 -14.48
CA GLY A 102 -4.21 0.57 -14.49
C GLY A 102 -3.39 -0.51 -13.78
N ASN A 103 -2.20 -0.18 -13.29
CA ASN A 103 -1.35 -1.11 -12.54
C ASN A 103 -1.75 -1.19 -11.06
N PRO A 104 -1.51 -2.34 -10.39
CA PRO A 104 -1.79 -2.50 -8.97
C PRO A 104 -1.13 -1.43 -8.10
N VAL A 105 -1.83 -1.01 -7.06
CA VAL A 105 -1.30 -0.15 -6.01
C VAL A 105 -1.10 -0.97 -4.75
N VAL A 106 0.14 -1.05 -4.28
CA VAL A 106 0.52 -1.92 -3.16
C VAL A 106 1.51 -1.25 -2.22
N TYR A 107 1.58 -1.78 -1.00
CA TYR A 107 2.69 -1.45 -0.11
C TYR A 107 3.96 -2.11 -0.63
N MET A 108 5.00 -1.31 -0.85
CA MET A 108 6.31 -1.80 -1.30
C MET A 108 7.45 -1.00 -0.68
N ILE A 109 8.61 -1.65 -0.57
CA ILE A 109 9.86 -1.00 -0.20
C ILE A 109 10.53 -0.50 -1.48
N ASP A 110 10.70 0.82 -1.57
CA ASP A 110 11.24 1.53 -2.73
C ASP A 110 12.60 2.19 -2.49
N THR A 111 13.17 1.99 -1.30
CA THR A 111 14.43 2.57 -0.85
C THR A 111 15.31 1.53 -0.19
N CYS A 112 16.62 1.79 -0.14
CA CYS A 112 17.60 0.94 0.52
C CYS A 112 17.93 1.48 1.91
N LYS A 113 17.99 0.59 2.91
CA LYS A 113 18.38 0.96 4.28
C LYS A 113 19.81 1.48 4.40
N ASN A 114 20.72 0.96 3.60
CA ASN A 114 22.08 1.46 3.49
C ASN A 114 22.18 2.23 2.17
N ARG A 115 22.81 3.42 2.20
CA ARG A 115 22.90 4.41 1.10
C ARG A 115 24.33 4.59 0.53
N ASN A 116 25.16 3.55 0.59
CA ASN A 116 26.57 3.58 0.14
C ASN A 116 26.90 2.55 -0.96
N LEU A 117 25.95 2.11 -1.77
CA LEU A 117 26.07 0.99 -2.70
C LEU A 117 25.62 1.36 -4.12
N PRO A 118 26.32 0.90 -5.17
CA PRO A 118 25.90 1.11 -6.56
C PRO A 118 24.50 0.61 -6.90
N LYS A 119 23.99 -0.37 -6.12
CA LYS A 119 22.63 -0.92 -6.30
C LYS A 119 21.54 -0.02 -5.74
N GLU A 120 21.87 0.96 -4.90
CA GLU A 120 20.91 2.01 -4.54
C GLU A 120 20.54 2.84 -5.75
N ALA A 121 21.46 3.09 -6.68
CA ALA A 121 21.12 3.79 -7.91
C ALA A 121 20.09 3.00 -8.74
N LEU A 122 20.12 1.66 -8.73
CA LEU A 122 19.14 0.83 -9.43
C LEU A 122 17.85 0.59 -8.63
N CYS A 123 17.92 0.59 -7.31
CA CYS A 123 16.73 0.55 -6.46
C CYS A 123 16.02 1.91 -6.44
N GLU A 124 16.69 2.98 -6.01
CA GLU A 124 16.10 4.29 -5.72
C GLU A 124 15.98 5.16 -6.97
N SER A 125 17.06 5.28 -7.73
CA SER A 125 17.19 6.20 -8.88
C SER A 125 16.94 5.55 -10.25
N GLY A 126 16.68 4.25 -10.26
CA GLY A 126 16.48 3.48 -11.48
C GLY A 126 15.13 3.81 -12.08
N ASP A 127 15.08 4.85 -12.91
CA ASP A 127 13.96 5.10 -13.79
C ASP A 127 14.10 4.13 -14.99
N PRO A 128 13.22 3.11 -15.09
CA PRO A 128 13.29 2.11 -16.15
C PRO A 128 13.24 2.71 -17.55
N GLU A 129 12.57 3.85 -17.71
CA GLU A 129 12.39 4.53 -19.00
C GLU A 129 13.65 5.32 -19.38
N GLN A 130 14.22 6.06 -18.43
CA GLN A 130 15.46 6.80 -18.66
C GLN A 130 16.65 5.87 -18.89
N MET A 131 16.68 4.74 -18.17
CA MET A 131 17.72 3.72 -18.31
C MET A 131 17.48 2.75 -19.48
N ASN A 132 16.30 2.82 -20.11
CA ASN A 132 15.88 1.87 -21.13
C ASN A 132 16.02 0.40 -20.67
N ASP A 133 15.60 0.13 -19.43
CA ASP A 133 15.78 -1.16 -18.77
C ASP A 133 14.45 -1.66 -18.17
N PRO A 134 13.68 -2.47 -18.93
CA PRO A 134 12.38 -2.95 -18.48
C PRO A 134 12.49 -3.93 -17.30
N PHE A 135 13.67 -4.46 -16.99
CA PHE A 135 13.86 -5.30 -15.81
C PHE A 135 13.65 -4.53 -14.50
N LEU A 136 13.90 -3.20 -14.52
CA LEU A 136 13.68 -2.33 -13.36
C LEU A 136 12.19 -2.08 -13.06
N LEU A 137 11.29 -2.42 -13.99
CA LEU A 137 9.84 -2.33 -13.80
C LEU A 137 9.28 -3.42 -12.89
N ILE A 138 9.97 -4.55 -12.75
CA ILE A 138 9.40 -5.77 -12.18
C ILE A 138 9.52 -5.74 -10.65
N PRO A 139 8.40 -5.62 -9.90
CA PRO A 139 8.42 -5.82 -8.47
C PRO A 139 8.75 -7.27 -8.14
N VAL A 140 9.33 -7.47 -6.96
CA VAL A 140 9.57 -8.81 -6.43
C VAL A 140 8.98 -8.91 -5.04
N THR A 141 8.46 -10.08 -4.69
CA THR A 141 7.96 -10.36 -3.33
C THR A 141 8.79 -11.47 -2.72
N SER A 142 9.26 -11.26 -1.49
CA SER A 142 9.99 -12.25 -0.69
C SER A 142 8.98 -13.18 -0.03
N LEU A 143 8.99 -14.46 -0.39
CA LEU A 143 8.10 -15.46 0.24
C LEU A 143 8.44 -15.68 1.72
N LYS A 144 9.67 -15.37 2.12
CA LYS A 144 10.13 -15.52 3.51
C LYS A 144 9.56 -14.44 4.43
N THR A 145 9.51 -13.20 3.97
CA THR A 145 9.14 -12.04 4.79
C THR A 145 7.76 -11.48 4.45
N GLY A 146 7.16 -11.91 3.34
CA GLY A 146 5.93 -11.35 2.80
C GLY A 146 6.08 -9.94 2.24
N LYS A 147 7.30 -9.41 2.16
CA LYS A 147 7.56 -8.03 1.75
C LYS A 147 7.67 -7.92 0.23
N THR A 148 7.05 -6.89 -0.32
CA THR A 148 7.18 -6.51 -1.73
C THR A 148 8.20 -5.39 -1.86
N TYR A 149 9.03 -5.49 -2.89
CA TYR A 149 10.08 -4.54 -3.23
C TYR A 149 9.81 -3.97 -4.62
N LYS A 150 10.09 -2.68 -4.82
CA LYS A 150 9.87 -1.99 -6.09
C LYS A 150 10.49 -2.73 -7.27
N ASN A 151 11.70 -3.26 -7.07
CA ASN A 151 12.36 -4.14 -8.00
C ASN A 151 13.31 -5.11 -7.29
N HIS A 152 13.91 -6.01 -8.06
CA HIS A 152 14.89 -6.98 -7.57
C HIS A 152 16.04 -6.33 -6.77
N PHE A 153 16.56 -5.18 -7.22
CA PHE A 153 17.68 -4.50 -6.56
C PHE A 153 17.30 -3.96 -5.17
N CYS A 154 16.06 -3.50 -5.00
CA CYS A 154 15.55 -3.10 -3.70
C CYS A 154 15.46 -4.27 -2.72
N ALA A 155 15.10 -5.47 -3.17
CA ALA A 155 15.10 -6.65 -2.29
C ALA A 155 16.52 -6.98 -1.80
N VAL A 156 17.49 -6.96 -2.72
CA VAL A 156 18.90 -7.25 -2.43
C VAL A 156 19.49 -6.31 -1.39
N CYS A 157 19.32 -5.01 -1.57
CA CYS A 157 19.95 -4.04 -0.68
C CYS A 157 19.36 -4.06 0.73
N ASN A 158 18.11 -4.53 0.87
CA ASN A 158 17.40 -4.55 2.16
C ASN A 158 17.47 -5.88 2.91
N GLU A 159 17.41 -7.02 2.23
CA GLU A 159 17.37 -8.34 2.88
C GLU A 159 18.70 -9.10 2.78
N GLY A 160 19.66 -8.65 1.96
CA GLY A 160 20.94 -9.35 1.76
C GLY A 160 20.76 -10.77 1.17
N THR A 161 19.66 -10.99 0.45
CA THR A 161 19.05 -12.31 0.20
C THR A 161 19.75 -13.20 -0.83
N ASP A 162 19.49 -14.50 -0.70
CA ASP A 162 19.58 -15.48 -1.79
C ASP A 162 18.35 -15.35 -2.71
N ALA A 163 18.58 -15.38 -4.03
CA ALA A 163 17.55 -15.13 -5.06
C ALA A 163 16.36 -16.10 -4.99
N GLN A 164 16.55 -17.26 -4.35
CA GLN A 164 15.67 -18.42 -4.46
C GLN A 164 14.29 -18.21 -3.80
N GLN A 165 14.13 -17.19 -2.95
CA GLN A 165 12.88 -16.89 -2.25
C GLN A 165 12.18 -15.63 -2.78
N LEU A 166 12.77 -14.96 -3.78
CA LEU A 166 12.19 -13.81 -4.44
C LEU A 166 11.36 -14.27 -5.63
N VAL A 167 10.09 -13.89 -5.65
CA VAL A 167 9.18 -14.16 -6.76
C VAL A 167 8.99 -12.86 -7.55
N PRO A 168 9.51 -12.78 -8.80
CA PRO A 168 9.22 -11.66 -9.68
C PRO A 168 7.75 -11.68 -10.10
N TRP A 169 7.18 -10.49 -10.25
CA TRP A 169 5.82 -10.34 -10.74
C TRP A 169 5.75 -10.59 -12.25
N ASN A 170 4.56 -10.88 -12.75
CA ASN A 170 4.35 -11.15 -14.16
C ASN A 170 4.22 -9.84 -14.94
N ILE A 171 4.58 -9.88 -16.23
CA ILE A 171 4.38 -8.75 -17.14
C ILE A 171 3.35 -9.14 -18.19
N GLN A 172 2.36 -8.28 -18.39
CA GLN A 172 1.42 -8.35 -19.49
C GLN A 172 1.74 -7.25 -20.49
N LEU A 173 2.01 -7.64 -21.74
CA LEU A 173 2.18 -6.71 -22.85
C LEU A 173 0.89 -6.63 -23.65
N THR A 174 0.53 -5.42 -24.06
CA THR A 174 -0.68 -5.14 -24.84
C THR A 174 -0.31 -4.26 -26.04
N GLY A 175 -0.62 -4.67 -27.26
CA GLY A 175 -0.31 -3.89 -28.46
C GLY A 175 -0.80 -4.53 -29.75
N ARG A 176 -0.52 -3.92 -30.90
CA ARG A 176 -0.96 -4.40 -32.23
C ARG A 176 0.08 -5.28 -32.94
N SER A 177 1.25 -5.46 -32.34
CA SER A 177 2.33 -6.30 -32.89
C SER A 177 1.95 -7.78 -32.89
N GLU A 178 2.09 -8.44 -34.05
CA GLU A 178 1.90 -9.88 -34.16
C GLU A 178 2.94 -10.70 -33.38
N THR A 179 4.10 -10.13 -33.05
CA THR A 179 5.12 -10.79 -32.23
C THR A 179 4.59 -11.14 -30.84
N LEU A 180 3.59 -10.42 -30.34
CA LEU A 180 2.90 -10.76 -29.09
C LEU A 180 2.11 -12.08 -29.17
N LYS A 181 1.81 -12.61 -30.37
CA LYS A 181 1.24 -13.95 -30.55
C LYS A 181 2.25 -15.06 -30.17
N GLY A 182 3.55 -14.76 -30.25
CA GLY A 182 4.62 -15.68 -29.94
C GLY A 182 4.66 -16.14 -28.47
N TYR A 183 5.58 -17.06 -28.19
CA TYR A 183 5.83 -17.57 -26.82
C TYR A 183 6.94 -16.81 -26.09
N ASN A 184 7.90 -16.25 -26.84
CA ASN A 184 9.06 -15.60 -26.27
C ASN A 184 8.76 -14.14 -25.92
N LEU A 185 9.32 -13.68 -24.80
CA LEU A 185 9.30 -12.27 -24.44
C LEU A 185 10.10 -11.48 -25.48
N PRO A 186 9.50 -10.50 -26.17
CA PRO A 186 10.21 -9.69 -27.16
C PRO A 186 11.23 -8.77 -26.48
N ASP A 187 12.26 -8.40 -27.24
CA ASP A 187 13.20 -7.37 -26.82
C ASP A 187 12.48 -6.01 -26.86
N LEU A 188 12.55 -5.27 -25.76
CA LEU A 188 11.86 -3.98 -25.60
C LEU A 188 12.86 -2.83 -25.56
N THR A 189 12.47 -1.70 -26.15
CA THR A 189 13.12 -0.40 -26.00
C THR A 189 12.09 0.65 -25.63
N TYR A 190 12.46 1.61 -24.80
CA TYR A 190 11.63 2.75 -24.46
C TYR A 190 11.70 3.78 -25.59
N ASP A 191 10.53 4.16 -26.07
CA ASP A 191 10.32 5.18 -27.08
C ASP A 191 9.96 6.50 -26.38
N LYS A 192 10.90 7.46 -26.41
CA LYS A 192 10.75 8.75 -25.74
C LYS A 192 9.78 9.69 -26.45
N GLU A 193 9.53 9.49 -27.74
CA GLU A 193 8.59 10.30 -28.50
C GLU A 193 7.15 9.95 -28.08
N TRP A 194 6.88 8.66 -27.93
CA TRP A 194 5.57 8.13 -27.59
C TRP A 194 5.38 7.88 -26.08
N TYR A 195 6.42 8.11 -25.27
CA TYR A 195 6.45 7.82 -23.83
C TYR A 195 5.98 6.40 -23.48
N SER A 196 6.38 5.42 -24.31
CA SER A 196 5.90 4.05 -24.24
C SER A 196 7.00 3.04 -24.56
N TRP A 197 6.78 1.76 -24.24
CA TRP A 197 7.67 0.69 -24.65
C TRP A 197 7.36 0.26 -26.08
N ARG A 198 8.39 -0.17 -26.80
CA ARG A 198 8.33 -0.62 -28.19
C ARG A 198 9.10 -1.93 -28.35
N ILE A 199 8.56 -2.84 -29.15
CA ILE A 199 9.27 -4.04 -29.61
C ILE A 199 10.35 -3.63 -30.63
N VAL A 200 11.59 -4.04 -30.37
CA VAL A 200 12.73 -3.70 -31.22
C VAL A 200 12.55 -4.29 -32.62
N GLY A 201 12.74 -3.45 -33.65
CA GLY A 201 12.67 -3.87 -35.06
C GLY A 201 11.27 -3.85 -35.67
N GLU A 202 10.26 -3.31 -34.97
CA GLU A 202 8.88 -3.26 -35.47
C GLU A 202 8.29 -1.85 -35.58
N GLU A 203 7.69 -1.59 -36.73
CA GLU A 203 7.02 -0.32 -37.04
C GLU A 203 5.78 -0.12 -36.14
N ASN A 204 4.93 -1.12 -36.03
CA ASN A 204 3.76 -1.16 -35.13
C ASN A 204 4.09 -1.78 -33.75
N GLY A 205 5.33 -1.60 -33.29
CA GLY A 205 5.86 -2.25 -32.10
C GLY A 205 5.46 -1.63 -30.77
N LEU A 206 4.66 -0.54 -30.73
CA LEU A 206 4.26 0.11 -29.48
C LEU A 206 3.44 -0.84 -28.60
N VAL A 207 3.81 -0.94 -27.33
CA VAL A 207 3.17 -1.82 -26.36
C VAL A 207 2.93 -1.12 -25.03
N GLY A 208 1.74 -1.31 -24.48
CA GLY A 208 1.42 -1.05 -23.08
C GLY A 208 1.99 -2.15 -22.19
N VAL A 209 2.55 -1.75 -21.06
CA VAL A 209 3.11 -2.68 -20.06
C VAL A 209 2.26 -2.65 -18.80
N ASN A 210 1.72 -3.80 -18.43
CA ASN A 210 0.93 -4.00 -17.23
C ASN A 210 1.61 -5.04 -16.33
N ILE A 211 1.92 -4.67 -15.10
CA ILE A 211 2.46 -5.55 -14.08
C ILE A 211 1.29 -6.31 -13.43
N LYS A 212 1.41 -7.64 -13.34
CA LYS A 212 0.38 -8.52 -12.76
C LYS A 212 0.94 -9.26 -11.55
N ILE A 213 0.18 -9.23 -10.46
CA ILE A 213 0.50 -10.02 -9.26
C ILE A 213 0.35 -11.51 -9.62
N PRO A 214 1.40 -12.33 -9.47
CA PRO A 214 1.30 -13.78 -9.62
C PRO A 214 0.25 -14.38 -8.68
N ASP A 215 -0.46 -15.40 -9.12
CA ASP A 215 -1.54 -16.03 -8.33
C ASP A 215 -1.07 -16.53 -6.97
N THR A 216 0.17 -17.06 -6.92
CA THR A 216 0.82 -17.52 -5.69
C THR A 216 1.09 -16.40 -4.68
N LEU A 217 1.07 -15.14 -5.12
CA LEU A 217 1.35 -13.96 -4.30
C LEU A 217 0.09 -13.18 -3.92
N GLN A 218 -1.09 -13.50 -4.48
CA GLN A 218 -2.30 -12.71 -4.24
C GLN A 218 -2.69 -12.62 -2.75
N GLN A 219 -2.41 -13.65 -1.95
CA GLN A 219 -2.70 -13.64 -0.51
C GLN A 219 -1.61 -12.94 0.34
N ILE A 220 -0.42 -12.76 -0.23
CA ILE A 220 0.76 -12.21 0.46
C ILE A 220 0.85 -10.70 0.22
N VAL A 221 0.62 -10.29 -1.02
CA VAL A 221 0.74 -8.89 -1.45
C VAL A 221 -0.39 -8.06 -0.87
N LYS A 222 -0.02 -6.97 -0.19
CA LYS A 222 -0.98 -6.03 0.41
C LYS A 222 -1.21 -4.82 -0.48
N THR A 223 -2.45 -4.69 -0.95
CA THR A 223 -2.92 -3.53 -1.72
C THR A 223 -3.14 -2.32 -0.81
N CYS A 224 -3.05 -1.13 -1.38
CA CYS A 224 -3.26 0.13 -0.66
C CYS A 224 -3.93 1.18 -1.55
N VAL A 225 -4.34 2.30 -0.97
CA VAL A 225 -5.00 3.41 -1.66
C VAL A 225 -4.06 4.60 -1.72
N LEU A 226 -3.82 5.14 -2.92
CA LEU A 226 -3.00 6.33 -3.09
C LEU A 226 -3.73 7.57 -2.59
N ASN A 227 -2.96 8.55 -2.12
CA ASN A 227 -3.49 9.85 -1.69
C ASN A 227 -4.60 9.74 -0.64
N LEU A 228 -4.59 8.66 0.16
CA LEU A 228 -5.57 8.44 1.21
C LEU A 228 -5.45 9.54 2.28
N ILE A 229 -6.51 10.33 2.42
CA ILE A 229 -6.60 11.40 3.40
C ILE A 229 -6.82 10.76 4.77
N SER A 230 -5.75 10.73 5.56
CA SER A 230 -5.66 10.08 6.87
C SER A 230 -5.42 11.07 8.02
N ASN A 231 -5.33 12.36 7.71
CA ASN A 231 -5.15 13.45 8.67
C ASN A 231 -6.25 14.49 8.49
N CYS A 232 -6.58 15.19 9.58
CA CYS A 232 -7.52 16.30 9.54
C CYS A 232 -6.92 17.57 8.93
N ALA A 233 -7.79 18.46 8.45
CA ALA A 233 -7.38 19.78 8.01
C ALA A 233 -6.61 20.52 9.13
N ASN A 234 -5.62 21.32 8.75
CA ASN A 234 -4.75 22.00 9.71
C ASN A 234 -5.51 22.96 10.64
N ASN A 235 -6.62 23.52 10.16
CA ASN A 235 -7.51 24.41 10.90
C ASN A 235 -8.64 23.69 11.66
N TRP A 236 -8.70 22.35 11.65
CA TRP A 236 -9.69 21.60 12.42
C TRP A 236 -9.36 21.57 13.91
N THR A 237 -10.28 22.00 14.77
CA THR A 237 -10.02 22.18 16.22
C THR A 237 -10.60 21.09 17.12
N ASP A 238 -11.54 20.27 16.64
CA ASP A 238 -12.15 19.19 17.43
C ASP A 238 -11.16 18.00 17.53
N ALA A 239 -10.47 17.95 18.68
CA ALA A 239 -9.48 16.92 18.99
C ALA A 239 -10.09 15.51 19.10
N PRO A 240 -11.26 15.29 19.73
CA PRO A 240 -11.96 14.01 19.65
C PRO A 240 -12.12 13.48 18.22
N VAL A 241 -12.65 14.26 17.28
CA VAL A 241 -12.80 13.83 15.88
C VAL A 241 -11.44 13.53 15.24
N ARG A 242 -10.43 14.35 15.53
CA ARG A 242 -9.05 14.14 15.05
C ARG A 242 -8.47 12.81 15.52
N ASN A 243 -8.68 12.45 16.79
CA ASN A 243 -8.24 11.16 17.34
C ASN A 243 -8.97 10.00 16.67
N LYS A 244 -10.29 10.13 16.43
CA LYS A 244 -11.07 9.09 15.73
C LYS A 244 -10.65 8.92 14.28
N CYS A 245 -10.26 10.00 13.60
CA CYS A 245 -9.69 9.93 12.25
C CYS A 245 -8.42 9.05 12.20
N ALA A 246 -7.56 9.11 13.21
CA ALA A 246 -6.36 8.28 13.26
C ALA A 246 -6.58 6.83 13.76
N ALA A 247 -7.75 6.52 14.34
CA ALA A 247 -7.92 5.33 15.18
C ALA A 247 -8.19 4.01 14.46
N PHE A 248 -8.69 4.04 13.22
CA PHE A 248 -9.05 2.84 12.46
C PHE A 248 -9.13 3.13 10.95
N MET A 249 -9.24 2.07 10.16
CA MET A 249 -9.54 2.13 8.73
C MET A 249 -11.00 1.74 8.49
N ALA A 250 -11.70 2.53 7.68
CA ALA A 250 -13.03 2.25 7.15
C ALA A 250 -13.23 3.18 5.95
N LYS A 251 -12.43 2.96 4.91
CA LYS A 251 -12.27 3.95 3.84
C LYS A 251 -13.61 4.33 3.21
N VAL A 252 -13.74 5.62 2.89
CA VAL A 252 -14.90 6.17 2.19
C VAL A 252 -14.43 7.09 1.06
N ALA A 253 -15.16 7.10 -0.04
CA ALA A 253 -14.88 7.94 -1.20
C ALA A 253 -15.88 9.09 -1.32
N PHE A 254 -15.44 10.20 -1.88
CA PHE A 254 -16.29 11.31 -2.29
C PHE A 254 -15.93 11.71 -3.70
N ARG A 255 -16.94 11.80 -4.57
CA ARG A 255 -16.73 12.10 -5.98
C ARG A 255 -16.23 13.52 -6.18
N LYS A 256 -15.18 13.67 -7.00
CA LYS A 256 -14.55 14.94 -7.35
C LYS A 256 -14.23 14.97 -8.84
N GLY A 257 -15.24 15.33 -9.63
CA GLY A 257 -15.10 15.34 -11.09
C GLY A 257 -14.93 13.92 -11.64
N MET A 258 -13.75 13.65 -12.22
CA MET A 258 -13.37 12.34 -12.76
C MET A 258 -12.59 11.47 -11.76
N GLU A 259 -12.21 11.99 -10.59
CA GLU A 259 -11.48 11.25 -9.56
C GLU A 259 -12.29 11.21 -8.26
N ASP A 260 -11.94 10.29 -7.37
CA ASP A 260 -12.52 10.22 -6.02
C ASP A 260 -11.49 10.67 -4.97
N ASP A 261 -11.91 11.53 -4.04
CA ASP A 261 -11.14 11.81 -2.84
C ASP A 261 -11.39 10.66 -1.83
N TRP A 262 -10.34 9.94 -1.47
CA TRP A 262 -10.40 8.83 -0.52
C TRP A 262 -10.03 9.28 0.88
N TYR A 263 -10.87 8.95 1.85
CA TYR A 263 -10.61 9.21 3.27
C TYR A 263 -10.46 7.91 4.02
N ARG A 264 -9.55 7.87 4.99
CA ARG A 264 -9.25 6.70 5.82
C ARG A 264 -10.48 6.17 6.55
N ASN A 265 -11.33 7.05 7.05
CA ASN A 265 -12.60 6.73 7.69
C ASN A 265 -13.55 7.95 7.66
N PRO A 266 -14.83 7.80 8.05
CA PRO A 266 -15.78 8.91 8.10
C PRO A 266 -15.34 10.10 8.95
N TYR A 267 -14.62 9.89 10.05
CA TYR A 267 -14.11 10.98 10.88
C TYR A 267 -13.06 11.82 10.15
N CYS A 268 -12.21 11.19 9.34
CA CYS A 268 -11.29 11.92 8.47
C CYS A 268 -12.03 12.76 7.42
N ALA A 269 -13.16 12.27 6.89
CA ALA A 269 -13.99 13.04 5.98
C ALA A 269 -14.62 14.26 6.69
N ILE A 270 -15.18 14.06 7.89
CA ILE A 270 -15.78 15.12 8.72
C ILE A 270 -14.75 16.21 9.02
N CYS A 271 -13.56 15.83 9.50
CA CYS A 271 -12.53 16.82 9.83
C CYS A 271 -11.79 17.44 8.65
N ASN A 272 -12.22 17.09 7.43
CA ASN A 272 -11.86 17.75 6.18
C ASN A 272 -13.10 18.35 5.48
N TYR A 273 -14.14 18.67 6.26
CA TYR A 273 -15.32 19.40 5.82
C TYR A 273 -16.12 18.71 4.71
N ARG A 274 -16.13 17.37 4.69
CA ARG A 274 -16.99 16.58 3.80
C ARG A 274 -18.31 16.23 4.47
N GLU A 275 -19.39 16.30 3.69
CA GLU A 275 -20.73 15.91 4.12
C GLU A 275 -20.95 14.40 3.93
N ILE A 276 -21.06 13.67 5.04
CA ILE A 276 -21.15 12.20 5.09
C ILE A 276 -22.28 11.59 4.24
N ALA A 277 -23.37 12.33 4.03
CA ALA A 277 -24.51 11.88 3.23
C ALA A 277 -24.13 11.60 1.76
N SER A 278 -23.09 12.25 1.23
CA SER A 278 -22.64 12.13 -0.16
C SER A 278 -21.56 11.06 -0.39
N ARG A 279 -21.19 10.30 0.65
CA ARG A 279 -20.10 9.33 0.58
C ARG A 279 -20.44 8.15 -0.33
N GLN A 280 -19.39 7.47 -0.79
CA GLN A 280 -19.47 6.20 -1.51
C GLN A 280 -18.67 5.14 -0.74
N CYS A 281 -19.26 3.95 -0.64
CA CYS A 281 -18.69 2.81 0.08
C CYS A 281 -17.78 1.93 -0.78
N GLN A 282 -17.92 2.01 -2.10
CA GLN A 282 -17.00 1.40 -3.05
C GLN A 282 -16.62 2.46 -4.07
N ALA A 283 -15.42 2.31 -4.64
CA ALA A 283 -15.11 3.02 -5.86
C ALA A 283 -16.15 2.58 -6.88
N TYR A 284 -16.52 3.46 -7.80
CA TYR A 284 -17.01 2.93 -9.06
C TYR A 284 -15.92 1.99 -9.57
N ASP A 285 -16.26 0.71 -9.70
CA ASP A 285 -15.43 -0.19 -10.48
C ASP A 285 -15.45 0.44 -11.87
N GLU A 286 -14.39 1.16 -12.20
CA GLU A 286 -14.02 1.40 -13.59
C GLU A 286 -13.65 0.03 -14.16
N SER A 287 -14.62 -0.89 -14.23
CA SER A 287 -14.85 -1.69 -15.43
C SER A 287 -14.95 -0.69 -16.57
N GLY A 288 -13.78 -0.17 -16.95
CA GLY A 288 -13.60 0.62 -18.15
C GLY A 288 -14.24 -0.19 -19.25
N PHE A 289 -15.08 0.48 -20.03
CA PHE A 289 -15.48 -0.03 -21.33
C PHE A 289 -14.21 -0.37 -22.10
N ALA A 290 -13.78 -1.62 -21.99
CA ALA A 290 -12.78 -2.17 -22.87
C ALA A 290 -13.49 -2.30 -24.21
N PHE A 291 -13.41 -1.25 -25.02
CA PHE A 291 -13.51 -1.41 -26.46
C PHE A 291 -12.38 -2.38 -26.82
N VAL A 292 -12.71 -3.67 -26.89
CA VAL A 292 -11.81 -4.68 -27.41
C VAL A 292 -11.71 -4.42 -28.91
N ASP A 293 -10.80 -3.54 -29.28
CA ASP A 293 -10.29 -3.47 -30.64
C ASP A 293 -9.78 -4.86 -30.99
N GLN A 294 -10.38 -5.51 -31.99
CA GLN A 294 -10.05 -6.87 -32.42
C GLN A 294 -8.60 -7.00 -32.93
N THR A 295 -7.88 -5.87 -33.09
CA THR A 295 -6.46 -5.83 -33.47
C THR A 295 -5.49 -5.80 -32.29
N LEU A 296 -5.98 -5.81 -31.04
CA LEU A 296 -5.16 -5.72 -29.84
C LEU A 296 -4.77 -7.11 -29.32
N PHE A 297 -3.48 -7.44 -29.35
CA PHE A 297 -2.93 -8.63 -28.70
C PHE A 297 -2.60 -8.34 -27.25
N VAL A 298 -2.93 -9.29 -26.37
CA VAL A 298 -2.62 -9.24 -24.93
C VAL A 298 -1.89 -10.53 -24.55
N LYS A 299 -0.67 -10.42 -24.01
CA LYS A 299 0.16 -11.58 -23.64
C LYS A 299 0.73 -11.44 -22.23
N LEU A 300 0.51 -12.44 -21.39
CA LEU A 300 1.11 -12.55 -20.06
C LEU A 300 2.41 -13.37 -20.13
N PHE A 301 3.48 -12.81 -19.60
CA PHE A 301 4.78 -13.45 -19.45
C PHE A 301 5.04 -13.75 -17.97
N VAL A 302 5.17 -15.03 -17.67
CA VAL A 302 5.49 -15.53 -16.33
C VAL A 302 7.00 -15.53 -16.18
N LEU A 303 7.52 -14.72 -15.24
CA LEU A 303 8.96 -14.48 -15.12
C LEU A 303 9.65 -15.45 -14.14
N THR A 304 8.88 -16.30 -13.46
CA THR A 304 9.39 -17.40 -12.63
C THR A 304 9.86 -18.57 -13.49
N ASP A 305 10.79 -18.32 -14.42
CA ASP A 305 11.42 -19.41 -15.15
C ASP A 305 12.54 -20.02 -14.30
N ARG A 306 12.33 -21.28 -13.90
CA ARG A 306 13.30 -22.09 -13.14
C ARG A 306 14.29 -22.83 -14.04
N SER A 307 14.08 -22.82 -15.36
CA SER A 307 14.90 -23.57 -16.32
C SER A 307 16.25 -22.89 -16.59
N THR A 308 16.29 -21.56 -16.55
CA THR A 308 17.51 -20.77 -16.76
C THR A 308 18.31 -20.64 -15.47
N LYS A 309 19.34 -21.49 -15.32
CA LYS A 309 20.19 -21.51 -14.13
C LYS A 309 21.23 -20.38 -14.18
N CYS A 310 20.94 -19.27 -13.49
CA CYS A 310 22.01 -18.35 -13.11
C CYS A 310 22.84 -18.92 -11.96
N GLY A 311 24.10 -18.49 -11.85
CA GLY A 311 24.98 -18.87 -10.75
C GLY A 311 24.46 -18.40 -9.38
N PRO A 312 25.07 -18.86 -8.28
CA PRO A 312 24.73 -18.40 -6.94
C PRO A 312 24.76 -16.87 -6.86
N LYS A 313 23.79 -16.28 -6.16
CA LYS A 313 23.66 -14.83 -6.02
C LYS A 313 23.59 -14.11 -7.37
N MET A 314 22.79 -14.63 -8.29
CA MET A 314 22.39 -13.97 -9.53
C MET A 314 20.89 -14.06 -9.74
N ALA A 315 20.35 -13.13 -10.54
CA ALA A 315 19.00 -13.21 -11.07
C ALA A 315 19.04 -13.17 -12.59
N TYR A 316 18.19 -13.97 -13.22
CA TYR A 316 18.05 -13.95 -14.67
C TYR A 316 17.21 -12.75 -15.08
N ASP A 317 17.77 -11.92 -15.95
CA ASP A 317 17.04 -10.86 -16.63
C ASP A 317 16.53 -11.40 -17.97
N THR A 318 15.23 -11.66 -18.02
CA THR A 318 14.54 -12.22 -19.18
C THR A 318 14.58 -11.29 -20.40
N PHE A 319 14.67 -9.97 -20.19
CA PHE A 319 14.71 -9.00 -21.29
C PHE A 319 16.09 -8.94 -21.94
N ALA A 320 17.14 -8.81 -21.13
CA ALA A 320 18.52 -8.78 -21.66
C ALA A 320 19.11 -10.18 -21.87
N LYS A 321 18.35 -11.25 -21.60
CA LYS A 321 18.74 -12.66 -21.73
C LYS A 321 20.09 -12.97 -21.05
N LYS A 322 20.31 -12.39 -19.87
CA LYS A 322 21.58 -12.50 -19.12
C LYS A 322 21.35 -12.58 -17.63
N CYS A 323 22.31 -13.15 -16.91
CA CYS A 323 22.32 -13.12 -15.46
C CYS A 323 22.86 -11.79 -14.94
N ARG A 324 22.23 -11.23 -13.90
CA ARG A 324 22.66 -10.02 -13.19
C ARG A 324 23.06 -10.39 -11.76
N CYS A 325 24.05 -9.71 -11.20
CA CYS A 325 24.49 -10.00 -9.82
C CYS A 325 23.45 -9.59 -8.78
N ASN A 326 23.12 -10.52 -7.90
CA ASN A 326 22.15 -10.42 -6.80
C ASN A 326 22.83 -10.14 -5.44
N SER A 327 24.16 -10.06 -5.37
CA SER A 327 24.90 -9.82 -4.11
C SER A 327 25.25 -8.35 -3.87
N ARG A 328 25.06 -7.87 -2.64
CA ARG A 328 25.31 -6.50 -2.14
C ARG A 328 26.71 -5.96 -2.47
N ASP A 329 27.71 -6.84 -2.40
CA ASP A 329 29.12 -6.47 -2.55
C ASP A 329 29.73 -6.98 -3.86
N SER A 330 28.94 -7.50 -4.80
CA SER A 330 29.49 -8.20 -5.97
C SER A 330 29.27 -7.46 -7.29
N ILE A 331 30.32 -7.47 -8.12
CA ILE A 331 30.27 -7.07 -9.53
C ILE A 331 30.38 -8.29 -10.43
N MET A 332 29.85 -8.16 -11.64
CA MET A 332 30.04 -9.17 -12.67
C MET A 332 31.48 -9.09 -13.19
N LYS A 333 32.25 -10.17 -13.02
CA LYS A 333 33.58 -10.35 -13.64
C LYS A 333 33.64 -11.77 -14.19
N ASP A 334 33.94 -11.90 -15.49
CA ASP A 334 34.04 -13.20 -16.16
C ASP A 334 32.80 -14.10 -15.98
N ARG A 335 31.60 -13.49 -16.05
CA ARG A 335 30.28 -14.13 -15.82
C ARG A 335 30.04 -14.67 -14.41
N VAL A 336 30.91 -14.33 -13.45
CA VAL A 336 30.77 -14.67 -12.04
C VAL A 336 30.58 -13.40 -11.22
N CYS A 337 29.75 -13.46 -10.18
CA CYS A 337 29.61 -12.36 -9.24
C CYS A 337 30.74 -12.41 -8.22
N VAL A 338 31.77 -11.59 -8.44
CA VAL A 338 32.94 -11.47 -7.55
C VAL A 338 32.74 -10.32 -6.59
N ARG A 339 33.19 -10.46 -5.34
CA ARG A 339 33.16 -9.36 -4.36
C ARG A 339 34.03 -8.20 -4.86
N ARG A 340 33.55 -6.96 -4.74
CA ARG A 340 34.36 -5.76 -4.93
C ARG A 340 35.48 -5.79 -3.90
N SER A 341 36.71 -5.79 -4.39
CA SER A 341 37.95 -5.60 -3.61
C SER A 341 38.05 -4.19 -3.09
#